data_AF-A0A2N3DST3-F1
#
_entry.id   AF-A0A2N3DST3-F1
#
_cell.length_a   1.000
_cell.length_b   1.000
_cell.length_c   1.000
_cell.angle_alpha   90.00
_cell.angle_beta   90.00
_cell.angle_gamma   90.00
#
_symmetry.space_group_name_H-M   'P 1'
#
loop_
_entity.id
_entity.type
_entity.pdbx_description
1 polymer ?
#
loop_
_entity_poly.entity_id
_entity_poly.type
_entity_poly.pdbx_seq_one_letter_code
_entity_poly.pdbx_strand_id
1 'polypeptide(L)'
;MQIKRLRLTGFKSFVEPTELRIEPGLTGVVGPNGCGKSNLLEAIRWVMGESSPKSMRGGGMEDVIFAGTASRPARDFAEVAIHCDTEGAIVAGLSGEGDGQELEIIRRIERGAGSAYRANGRDVRAKDVALIFADAATGAHSPALVSQGKIAHVIAARPTDRRAMLEEAAGIAGLHVRRKDAEQKLRATETNLHRLSEIVADMEVRANALRRQARAAERYKALSDMIRVAEARLIYARWRDAAAAADQARRDAEA
;
A
#
# COMPACT_ATOMS: atom_id res chain seq x y z
N MET A 1 -19.72 3.80 -18.94
CA MET A 1 -20.02 3.67 -17.49
C MET A 1 -21.14 4.64 -17.14
N GLN A 2 -22.24 4.14 -16.59
CA GLN A 2 -23.45 4.93 -16.30
C GLN A 2 -23.87 4.78 -14.85
N ILE A 3 -24.05 5.89 -14.11
CA ILE A 3 -24.58 5.84 -12.73
C ILE A 3 -26.08 5.56 -12.80
N LYS A 4 -26.53 4.48 -12.16
CA LYS A 4 -27.94 4.07 -12.06
C LYS A 4 -28.59 4.51 -10.76
N ARG A 5 -27.83 4.50 -9.66
CA ARG A 5 -28.35 4.77 -8.32
C ARG A 5 -27.30 5.42 -7.43
N LEU A 6 -27.73 6.40 -6.64
CA LEU A 6 -26.95 7.03 -5.58
C LEU A 6 -27.70 6.84 -4.25
N ARG A 7 -27.06 6.22 -3.27
CA ARG A 7 -27.58 6.10 -1.90
C ARG A 7 -26.69 6.90 -0.98
N LEU A 8 -27.29 7.63 -0.05
CA LEU A 8 -26.55 8.42 0.93
C LEU A 8 -27.27 8.45 2.28
N THR A 9 -26.50 8.41 3.35
CA THR A 9 -26.99 8.50 4.73
C THR A 9 -25.97 9.23 5.59
N GLY A 10 -26.45 10.05 6.51
CA GLY A 10 -25.61 10.90 7.36
C GLY A 10 -24.72 11.91 6.62
N PHE A 11 -24.93 12.11 5.32
CA PHE A 11 -24.06 12.94 4.47
C PHE A 11 -24.62 14.37 4.37
N LYS A 12 -23.96 15.32 5.04
CA LYS A 12 -24.36 16.74 5.09
C LYS A 12 -25.86 16.89 5.38
N SER A 13 -26.63 17.44 4.45
CA SER A 13 -28.07 17.66 4.59
C SER A 13 -28.91 16.37 4.57
N PHE A 14 -28.35 15.22 4.22
CA PHE A 14 -29.07 13.95 4.07
C PHE A 14 -28.89 13.08 5.33
N VAL A 15 -29.70 13.38 6.34
CA VAL A 15 -29.67 12.69 7.64
C VAL A 15 -30.17 11.25 7.54
N GLU A 16 -31.30 11.07 6.86
CA GLU A 16 -31.93 9.77 6.68
C GLU A 16 -31.44 9.09 5.40
N PRO A 17 -31.41 7.74 5.36
CA PRO A 17 -31.11 7.00 4.14
C PRO A 17 -31.97 7.48 2.98
N THR A 18 -31.31 8.05 1.98
CA THR A 18 -31.96 8.59 0.78
C THR A 18 -31.40 7.88 -0.43
N GLU A 19 -32.30 7.47 -1.33
CA GLU A 19 -31.94 6.84 -2.60
C GLU A 19 -32.41 7.73 -3.75
N LEU A 20 -31.49 8.05 -4.65
CA LEU A 20 -31.75 8.73 -5.91
C LEU A 20 -31.53 7.74 -7.05
N ARG A 21 -32.57 7.51 -7.84
CA ARG A 21 -32.50 6.74 -9.08
C ARG A 21 -32.21 7.67 -10.24
N ILE A 22 -31.25 7.30 -11.08
CA ILE A 22 -30.88 8.03 -12.28
C ILE A 22 -31.33 7.17 -13.47
N GLU A 23 -32.43 7.58 -14.09
CA GLU A 23 -33.00 6.90 -15.24
C GLU A 23 -32.35 7.41 -16.54
N PRO A 24 -32.40 6.64 -17.64
CA PRO A 24 -31.89 7.08 -18.94
C PRO A 24 -32.51 8.41 -19.40
N GLY A 25 -31.68 9.28 -19.99
CA GLY A 25 -32.10 10.60 -20.46
C GLY A 25 -31.74 11.73 -19.49
N LEU A 26 -32.65 12.69 -19.31
CA LEU A 26 -32.42 13.88 -18.49
C LEU A 26 -33.08 13.73 -17.12
N THR A 27 -32.27 13.56 -16.07
CA THR A 27 -32.74 13.58 -14.68
C THR A 27 -32.59 14.99 -14.09
N GLY A 28 -33.70 15.65 -13.77
CA GLY A 28 -33.72 16.96 -13.13
C GLY A 28 -33.90 16.85 -11.62
N VAL A 29 -33.03 17.51 -10.84
CA VAL A 29 -33.18 17.62 -9.38
C VAL A 29 -33.65 19.03 -9.01
N VAL A 30 -34.86 19.14 -8.47
CA VAL A 30 -35.48 20.41 -8.08
C VAL A 30 -35.75 20.47 -6.59
N GLY A 31 -35.83 21.68 -6.05
CA GLY A 31 -36.11 21.92 -4.64
C GLY A 31 -35.72 23.33 -4.20
N PRO A 32 -36.18 23.80 -3.04
CA PRO A 32 -35.91 25.15 -2.55
C PRO A 32 -34.41 25.37 -2.27
N ASN A 33 -34.01 26.64 -2.13
CA ASN A 33 -32.64 26.97 -1.77
C ASN A 33 -32.29 26.38 -0.40
N GLY A 34 -31.07 25.85 -0.26
CA GLY A 34 -30.63 25.24 1.00
C GLY A 34 -31.10 23.79 1.24
N CYS A 35 -31.92 23.18 0.38
CA CYS A 35 -32.38 21.79 0.59
C CYS A 35 -31.32 20.70 0.30
N GLY A 36 -30.08 21.08 -0.02
CA GLY A 36 -28.98 20.12 -0.23
C GLY A 36 -28.77 19.62 -1.65
N LYS A 37 -29.40 20.20 -2.68
CA LYS A 37 -29.23 19.79 -4.09
C LYS A 37 -27.76 19.67 -4.50
N SER A 38 -26.95 20.68 -4.17
CA SER A 38 -25.51 20.68 -4.48
C SER A 38 -24.73 19.60 -3.74
N ASN A 39 -25.23 19.12 -2.60
CA ASN A 39 -24.59 18.04 -1.84
C ASN A 39 -24.70 16.70 -2.56
N LEU A 40 -25.65 16.50 -3.48
CA LEU A 40 -25.73 15.27 -4.29
C LEU A 40 -24.53 15.14 -5.22
N LEU A 41 -24.17 16.22 -5.91
CA LEU A 41 -22.97 16.24 -6.76
C LEU A 41 -21.70 16.06 -5.93
N GLU A 42 -21.65 16.66 -4.74
CA GLU A 42 -20.53 16.49 -3.82
C GLU A 42 -20.43 15.06 -3.29
N ALA A 43 -21.56 14.41 -3.00
CA ALA A 43 -21.60 12.99 -2.62
C ALA A 43 -21.01 12.11 -3.74
N ILE A 44 -21.38 12.38 -4.99
CA ILE A 44 -20.84 11.65 -6.16
C ILE A 44 -19.32 11.83 -6.26
N ARG A 45 -18.83 13.08 -6.19
CA ARG A 45 -17.38 13.34 -6.23
C ARG A 45 -16.64 12.69 -5.06
N TRP A 46 -17.26 12.68 -3.88
CA TRP A 46 -16.68 12.12 -2.66
C TRP A 46 -16.51 10.61 -2.74
N VAL A 47 -17.55 9.86 -3.14
CA VAL A 47 -17.43 8.41 -3.32
C VAL A 47 -16.50 8.04 -4.49
N MET A 48 -16.36 8.91 -5.49
CA MET A 48 -15.41 8.72 -6.60
C MET A 48 -13.93 8.96 -6.23
N GLY A 49 -13.62 9.46 -5.03
CA GLY A 49 -12.23 9.61 -4.58
C GLY A 49 -11.81 11.02 -4.12
N GLU A 50 -12.71 12.01 -4.09
CA GLU A 50 -12.36 13.36 -3.60
C GLU A 50 -11.93 13.31 -2.13
N SER A 51 -10.66 13.63 -1.86
CA SER A 51 -10.05 13.57 -0.52
C SER A 51 -9.73 14.94 0.05
N SER A 52 -10.01 16.03 -0.66
CA SER A 52 -9.81 17.39 -0.18
C SER A 52 -11.03 17.90 0.62
N PRO A 53 -10.90 18.18 1.93
CA PRO A 53 -11.96 18.81 2.72
C PRO A 53 -12.43 20.14 2.11
N LYS A 54 -11.48 20.92 1.59
CA LYS A 54 -11.76 22.21 0.94
C LYS A 54 -12.65 22.05 -0.29
N SER A 55 -12.41 21.02 -1.10
CA SER A 55 -13.26 20.68 -2.26
C SER A 55 -14.66 20.24 -1.83
N MET A 56 -14.76 19.64 -0.65
CA MET A 56 -16.00 19.25 0.02
C MET A 56 -16.63 20.38 0.84
N ARG A 57 -16.14 21.62 0.77
CA ARG A 57 -16.61 22.77 1.56
C ARG A 57 -16.58 22.55 3.09
N GLY A 58 -15.62 21.78 3.57
CA GLY A 58 -15.35 21.55 5.00
C GLY A 58 -13.94 21.99 5.40
N GLY A 59 -13.72 22.18 6.70
CA GLY A 59 -12.40 22.34 7.31
C GLY A 59 -11.70 20.99 7.51
N GLY A 60 -12.45 19.93 7.81
CA GLY A 60 -12.00 18.55 7.90
C GLY A 60 -12.81 17.61 7.01
N MET A 61 -12.28 16.41 6.74
CA MET A 61 -13.04 15.42 5.96
C MET A 61 -14.27 14.92 6.71
N GLU A 62 -14.24 14.91 8.05
CA GLU A 62 -15.38 14.56 8.90
C GLU A 62 -16.54 15.56 8.80
N ASP A 63 -16.33 16.75 8.23
CA ASP A 63 -17.39 17.75 8.04
C ASP A 63 -18.41 17.34 6.96
N VAL A 64 -18.15 16.25 6.24
CA VAL A 64 -19.18 15.62 5.40
C VAL A 64 -20.23 14.89 6.22
N ILE A 65 -19.94 14.57 7.48
CA ILE A 65 -20.87 13.94 8.42
C ILE A 65 -21.85 14.99 8.93
N PHE A 66 -23.15 14.66 8.94
CA PHE A 66 -24.19 15.52 9.46
C PHE A 66 -23.87 16.00 10.89
N ALA A 67 -23.72 17.30 11.04
CA ALA A 67 -23.31 17.95 12.29
C ALA A 67 -24.45 18.16 13.30
N GLY A 68 -25.68 17.77 12.96
CA GLY A 68 -26.86 18.04 13.78
C GLY A 68 -27.52 19.38 13.48
N THR A 69 -28.73 19.53 13.99
CA THR A 69 -29.50 20.78 14.03
C THR A 69 -30.12 20.93 15.43
N ALA A 70 -30.81 22.05 15.69
CA ALA A 70 -31.55 22.23 16.95
C ALA A 70 -32.58 21.12 17.20
N SER A 71 -33.11 20.48 16.15
CA SER A 71 -34.13 19.44 16.23
C SER A 71 -33.63 18.03 15.97
N ARG A 72 -32.37 17.85 15.54
CA ARG A 72 -31.81 16.53 15.19
C ARG A 72 -30.38 16.37 15.69
N PRO A 73 -30.04 15.26 16.35
CA PRO A 73 -28.67 15.02 16.81
C PRO A 73 -27.71 14.85 15.61
N ALA A 74 -26.43 15.10 15.87
CA ALA A 74 -25.37 14.77 14.91
C ALA A 74 -25.34 13.26 14.63
N ARG A 75 -24.80 12.88 13.46
CA ARG A 75 -24.47 11.49 13.16
C ARG A 75 -23.00 11.23 13.44
N ASP A 76 -22.67 9.96 13.71
CA ASP A 76 -21.30 9.50 13.93
C ASP A 76 -20.59 9.11 12.63
N PHE A 77 -21.37 8.84 11.57
CA PHE A 77 -20.86 8.45 10.27
C PHE A 77 -21.65 9.06 9.12
N ALA A 78 -21.00 9.10 7.96
CA ALA A 78 -21.63 9.31 6.66
C ALA A 78 -21.24 8.19 5.72
N GLU A 79 -22.20 7.75 4.91
CA GLU A 79 -21.99 6.71 3.90
C GLU A 79 -22.64 7.16 2.59
N VAL A 80 -21.91 6.98 1.50
CA VAL A 80 -22.39 7.20 0.15
C VAL A 80 -22.06 5.96 -0.68
N ALA A 81 -23.06 5.43 -1.35
CA ALA A 81 -22.93 4.33 -2.29
C ALA A 81 -23.38 4.75 -3.68
N ILE A 82 -22.61 4.38 -4.69
CA ILE A 82 -22.97 4.52 -6.09
C ILE A 82 -23.06 3.13 -6.71
N HIS A 83 -24.13 2.92 -7.47
CA HIS A 83 -24.26 1.79 -8.39
C HIS A 83 -24.11 2.30 -9.82
N CYS A 84 -23.15 1.73 -10.53
CA CYS A 84 -22.87 2.01 -11.93
C CYS A 84 -23.09 0.78 -12.78
N ASP A 85 -23.52 0.99 -14.03
CA ASP A 85 -23.32 0.06 -15.12
C ASP A 85 -21.93 0.28 -15.74
N THR A 86 -21.15 -0.78 -15.90
CA THR A 86 -19.81 -0.73 -16.48
C THR A 86 -19.81 -0.90 -18.00
N GLU A 87 -20.98 -1.13 -18.63
CA GLU A 87 -21.12 -1.33 -20.08
C GLU A 87 -20.19 -2.43 -20.63
N GLY A 88 -19.96 -3.47 -19.83
CA GLY A 88 -19.08 -4.59 -20.19
C GLY A 88 -17.57 -4.33 -19.97
N ALA A 89 -17.18 -3.17 -19.43
CA ALA A 89 -15.81 -2.94 -19.02
C ALA A 89 -15.44 -3.85 -17.83
N ILE A 90 -14.38 -4.63 -17.98
CA ILE A 90 -13.81 -5.44 -16.90
C ILE A 90 -13.16 -4.50 -15.89
N VAL A 91 -13.64 -4.53 -14.65
CA VAL A 91 -13.04 -3.80 -13.54
C VAL A 91 -12.02 -4.73 -12.88
N ALA A 92 -10.74 -4.49 -13.16
CA ALA A 92 -9.65 -5.35 -12.72
C ALA A 92 -9.72 -5.66 -11.20
N GLY A 93 -9.85 -6.94 -10.86
CA GLY A 93 -9.88 -7.44 -9.48
C GLY A 93 -11.24 -7.41 -8.76
N LEU A 94 -12.28 -6.88 -9.39
CA LEU A 94 -13.62 -6.72 -8.78
C LEU A 94 -14.75 -7.40 -9.57
N SER A 95 -14.57 -7.65 -10.86
CA SER A 95 -15.45 -8.48 -11.67
C SER A 95 -14.83 -9.88 -11.85
N GLY A 96 -15.48 -10.92 -11.33
CA GLY A 96 -15.17 -12.32 -11.67
C GLY A 96 -15.70 -12.69 -13.06
N GLU A 97 -15.26 -13.82 -13.61
CA GLU A 97 -15.87 -14.41 -14.81
C GLU A 97 -17.34 -14.74 -14.50
N GLY A 98 -18.27 -13.83 -14.83
CA GLY A 98 -19.71 -14.00 -14.63
C GLY A 98 -20.37 -13.01 -13.65
N ASP A 99 -19.61 -12.19 -12.92
CA ASP A 99 -20.19 -11.08 -12.15
C ASP A 99 -20.54 -9.94 -13.12
N GLY A 100 -21.81 -9.54 -13.12
CA GLY A 100 -22.44 -8.75 -14.17
C GLY A 100 -21.82 -7.37 -14.43
N GLN A 101 -22.44 -6.66 -15.37
CA GLN A 101 -22.11 -5.30 -15.81
C GLN A 101 -22.33 -4.24 -14.71
N GLU A 102 -22.44 -4.61 -13.44
CA GLU A 102 -22.79 -3.70 -12.35
C GLU A 102 -21.66 -3.58 -11.33
N LEU A 103 -21.37 -2.34 -10.95
CA LEU A 103 -20.34 -1.97 -10.00
C LEU A 103 -20.98 -1.16 -8.86
N GLU A 104 -20.83 -1.64 -7.63
CA GLU A 104 -21.16 -0.89 -6.42
C GLU A 104 -19.87 -0.37 -5.78
N ILE A 105 -19.78 0.95 -5.58
CA ILE A 105 -18.73 1.59 -4.80
C ILE A 105 -19.37 2.26 -3.59
N ILE A 106 -18.89 1.92 -2.40
CA ILE A 106 -19.31 2.51 -1.14
C ILE A 106 -18.10 3.22 -0.51
N ARG A 107 -18.31 4.46 -0.08
CA ARG A 107 -17.38 5.16 0.80
C ARG A 107 -18.11 5.49 2.10
N ARG A 108 -17.50 5.10 3.21
CA ARG A 108 -17.95 5.43 4.57
C ARG A 108 -16.88 6.24 5.28
N ILE A 109 -17.30 7.17 6.13
CA ILE A 109 -16.43 7.87 7.06
C ILE A 109 -17.10 7.91 8.43
N GLU A 110 -16.30 7.71 9.47
CA GLU A 110 -16.75 7.70 10.85
C GLU A 110 -15.82 8.59 11.69
N ARG A 111 -16.39 9.33 12.65
CA ARG A 111 -15.65 10.29 13.48
C ARG A 111 -14.54 9.59 14.23
N GLY A 112 -13.31 10.09 14.10
CA GLY A 112 -12.12 9.53 14.74
C GLY A 112 -11.59 8.23 14.11
N ALA A 113 -12.34 7.56 13.23
CA ALA A 113 -11.92 6.31 12.57
C ALA A 113 -11.43 6.54 11.13
N GLY A 114 -11.80 7.66 10.51
CA GLY A 114 -11.41 7.97 9.13
C GLY A 114 -12.33 7.32 8.09
N SER A 115 -11.85 7.24 6.84
CA SER A 115 -12.66 6.81 5.70
C SER A 115 -12.26 5.43 5.17
N ALA A 116 -13.25 4.60 4.89
CA ALA A 116 -13.09 3.26 4.31
C ALA A 116 -13.86 3.15 2.99
N TYR A 117 -13.35 2.33 2.08
CA TYR A 117 -13.96 2.05 0.79
C TYR A 117 -14.27 0.58 0.64
N ARG A 118 -15.44 0.30 0.06
CA ARG A 118 -15.83 -1.04 -0.38
C ARG A 118 -16.23 -1.00 -1.85
N ALA A 119 -15.87 -2.01 -2.60
CA ALA A 119 -16.30 -2.21 -3.97
C ALA A 119 -16.85 -3.64 -4.11
N ASN A 120 -18.09 -3.79 -4.58
CA ASN A 120 -18.80 -5.08 -4.66
C ASN A 120 -18.65 -5.92 -3.38
N GLY A 121 -18.85 -5.28 -2.22
CA GLY A 121 -18.73 -5.91 -0.91
C GLY A 121 -17.31 -6.19 -0.39
N ARG A 122 -16.25 -5.96 -1.18
CA ARG A 122 -14.85 -6.15 -0.76
C ARG A 122 -14.21 -4.85 -0.30
N ASP A 123 -13.40 -4.89 0.74
CA ASP A 123 -12.62 -3.72 1.17
C ASP A 123 -11.54 -3.41 0.12
N VAL A 124 -11.47 -2.14 -0.27
CA VAL A 124 -10.53 -1.65 -1.29
C VAL A 124 -9.86 -0.37 -0.82
N ARG A 125 -8.70 -0.06 -1.41
CA ARG A 125 -8.02 1.20 -1.07
C ARG A 125 -8.61 2.33 -1.91
N ALA A 126 -8.55 3.56 -1.38
CA ALA A 126 -8.99 4.75 -2.09
C ALA A 126 -8.33 4.89 -3.49
N LYS A 127 -7.06 4.49 -3.61
CA LYS A 127 -6.35 4.51 -4.90
C LYS A 127 -6.89 3.51 -5.91
N ASP A 128 -7.39 2.37 -5.46
CA ASP A 128 -7.95 1.35 -6.33
C ASP A 128 -9.28 1.89 -6.90
N VAL A 129 -10.11 2.52 -6.06
CA VAL A 129 -11.34 3.22 -6.50
C VAL A 129 -11.05 4.34 -7.50
N ALA A 130 -10.03 5.17 -7.23
CA ALA A 130 -9.63 6.23 -8.16
C ALA A 130 -9.21 5.69 -9.53
N LEU A 131 -8.54 4.52 -9.56
CA LEU A 131 -8.14 3.87 -10.80
C LEU A 131 -9.34 3.35 -11.59
N ILE A 132 -10.34 2.77 -10.92
CA ILE A 132 -11.57 2.27 -11.58
C ILE A 132 -12.27 3.38 -12.35
N PHE A 133 -12.46 4.55 -11.72
CA PHE A 133 -13.10 5.67 -12.40
C PHE A 133 -12.20 6.27 -13.49
N ALA A 134 -10.89 6.34 -13.28
CA ALA A 134 -9.94 6.83 -14.28
C ALA A 134 -9.92 5.96 -15.55
N ASP A 135 -10.00 4.63 -15.40
CA ASP A 135 -10.10 3.69 -16.53
C ASP A 135 -11.43 3.84 -17.28
N ALA A 136 -12.49 4.27 -16.60
CA ALA A 136 -13.77 4.67 -17.20
C ALA A 136 -13.79 6.13 -17.71
N ALA A 137 -12.62 6.77 -17.85
CA ALA A 137 -12.46 8.16 -18.29
C ALA A 137 -13.30 9.17 -17.48
N THR A 138 -13.50 8.90 -16.19
CA THR A 138 -14.25 9.75 -15.27
C THR A 138 -13.60 9.79 -13.88
N GLY A 139 -14.25 10.43 -12.91
CA GLY A 139 -13.79 10.50 -11.54
C GLY A 139 -14.19 11.78 -10.83
N ALA A 140 -13.67 11.96 -9.62
CA ALA A 140 -14.00 13.08 -8.75
C ALA A 140 -13.71 14.48 -9.33
N HIS A 141 -12.80 14.56 -10.30
CA HIS A 141 -12.39 15.79 -10.97
C HIS A 141 -12.88 15.91 -12.42
N SER A 142 -13.64 14.91 -12.88
CA SER A 142 -14.08 14.79 -14.26
C SER A 142 -14.68 16.10 -14.77
N PRO A 143 -14.31 16.56 -15.98
CA PRO A 143 -14.90 17.75 -16.57
C PRO A 143 -16.42 17.64 -16.78
N ALA A 144 -16.96 16.41 -16.78
CA ALA A 144 -18.40 16.17 -16.83
C ALA A 144 -19.12 16.53 -15.50
N LEU A 145 -18.39 16.62 -14.38
CA LEU A 145 -18.92 16.99 -13.07
C LEU A 145 -18.73 18.48 -12.80
N VAL A 146 -19.68 19.28 -13.24
CA VAL A 146 -19.63 20.75 -13.09
C VAL A 146 -20.23 21.18 -11.75
N SER A 147 -19.36 21.45 -10.77
CA SER A 147 -19.79 22.03 -9.49
C SER A 147 -20.04 23.53 -9.60
N GLN A 148 -20.75 24.09 -8.62
CA GLN A 148 -20.93 25.53 -8.50
C GLN A 148 -19.57 26.24 -8.51
N GLY A 149 -19.45 27.30 -9.31
CA GLY A 149 -18.21 28.09 -9.44
C GLY A 149 -17.10 27.42 -10.28
N LYS A 150 -17.28 26.17 -10.75
CA LYS A 150 -16.26 25.46 -11.55
C LYS A 150 -15.93 26.20 -12.84
N ILE A 151 -16.94 26.77 -13.53
CA ILE A 151 -16.74 27.50 -14.79
C ILE A 151 -15.81 28.71 -14.58
N ALA A 152 -16.07 29.52 -13.56
CA ALA A 152 -15.21 30.66 -13.21
C ALA A 152 -13.77 30.21 -12.87
N HIS A 153 -13.63 29.10 -12.14
CA HIS A 153 -12.34 28.52 -11.82
C HIS A 153 -11.59 28.04 -13.07
N VAL A 154 -12.27 27.43 -14.05
CA VAL A 154 -11.65 26.99 -15.32
C VAL A 154 -11.11 28.20 -16.09
N ILE A 155 -11.86 29.31 -16.13
CA ILE A 155 -11.43 30.54 -16.80
C ILE A 155 -10.19 31.13 -16.14
N ALA A 156 -10.17 31.18 -14.80
CA ALA A 156 -9.05 31.72 -14.02
C ALA A 156 -7.89 30.72 -13.80
N ALA A 157 -8.00 29.49 -14.27
CA ALA A 157 -7.03 28.43 -13.99
C ALA A 157 -5.65 28.75 -14.57
N ARG A 158 -4.61 28.51 -13.77
CA ARG A 158 -3.21 28.61 -14.20
C ARG A 158 -2.90 27.53 -15.25
N PRO A 159 -1.84 27.70 -16.06
CA PRO A 159 -1.49 26.75 -17.11
C PRO A 159 -1.36 25.30 -16.63
N THR A 160 -0.80 25.07 -15.43
CA THR A 160 -0.65 23.73 -14.83
C THR A 160 -2.01 23.10 -14.51
N ASP A 161 -2.92 23.87 -13.93
CA ASP A 161 -4.25 23.41 -13.52
C ASP A 161 -5.13 23.15 -14.75
N ARG A 162 -4.98 23.99 -15.79
CA ARG A 162 -5.65 23.82 -17.08
C ARG A 162 -5.14 22.58 -17.83
N ARG A 163 -3.83 22.33 -17.82
CA ARG A 163 -3.25 21.13 -18.42
C ARG A 163 -3.84 19.86 -17.82
N ALA A 164 -3.95 19.78 -16.49
CA ALA A 164 -4.54 18.61 -15.83
C ALA A 164 -5.99 18.36 -16.28
N MET A 165 -6.79 19.42 -16.45
CA MET A 165 -8.16 19.29 -16.97
C MET A 165 -8.19 18.78 -18.41
N LEU A 166 -7.26 19.22 -19.25
CA LEU A 166 -7.14 18.75 -20.64
C LEU A 166 -6.68 17.29 -20.71
N GLU A 167 -5.74 16.88 -19.86
CA GLU A 167 -5.28 15.50 -19.76
C GLU A 167 -6.40 14.55 -19.30
N GLU A 168 -7.25 15.01 -18.38
CA GLU A 168 -8.44 14.27 -17.93
C GLU A 168 -9.50 14.18 -19.05
N ALA A 169 -9.76 15.29 -19.75
CA ALA A 169 -10.66 15.30 -20.91
C ALA A 169 -10.18 14.43 -22.07
N ALA A 170 -8.85 14.33 -22.26
CA ALA A 170 -8.24 13.46 -23.26
C ALA A 170 -8.17 11.98 -22.83
N GLY A 171 -8.60 11.64 -21.61
CA GLY A 171 -8.58 10.26 -21.11
C GLY A 171 -7.18 9.71 -20.81
N ILE A 172 -6.15 10.56 -20.77
CA ILE A 172 -4.76 10.12 -20.53
C ILE A 172 -4.32 10.23 -19.07
N ALA A 173 -5.17 10.78 -18.19
CA ALA A 173 -4.90 10.89 -16.76
C ALA A 173 -4.55 9.54 -16.11
N GLY A 174 -5.28 8.47 -16.46
CA GLY A 174 -5.00 7.12 -15.95
C GLY A 174 -3.62 6.58 -16.33
N LEU A 175 -3.11 6.92 -17.54
CA LEU A 175 -1.76 6.56 -17.96
C LEU A 175 -0.70 7.26 -17.11
N HIS A 176 -0.89 8.54 -16.80
CA HIS A 176 0.03 9.28 -15.92
C HIS A 176 0.05 8.71 -14.50
N VAL A 177 -1.11 8.35 -13.95
CA VAL A 177 -1.20 7.69 -12.63
C VAL A 177 -0.47 6.34 -12.64
N ARG A 178 -0.73 5.49 -13.65
CA ARG A 178 -0.04 4.20 -13.79
C ARG A 178 1.46 4.35 -13.94
N ARG A 179 1.92 5.32 -14.75
CA ARG A 179 3.35 5.61 -14.93
C ARG A 179 3.99 6.01 -13.60
N LYS A 180 3.36 6.91 -12.86
CA LYS A 180 3.87 7.37 -11.56
C LYS A 180 3.95 6.23 -10.53
N ASP A 181 2.93 5.37 -10.45
CA ASP A 181 2.94 4.20 -9.56
C ASP A 181 4.03 3.20 -9.94
N ALA A 182 4.20 2.93 -11.25
CA ALA A 182 5.27 2.09 -11.75
C ALA A 182 6.67 2.67 -11.45
N GLU A 183 6.86 3.98 -11.67
CA GLU A 183 8.10 4.69 -11.32
C GLU A 183 8.40 4.61 -9.81
N GLN A 184 7.38 4.76 -8.95
CA GLN A 184 7.55 4.64 -7.50
C GLN A 184 7.92 3.21 -7.08
N LYS A 185 7.27 2.20 -7.64
CA LYS A 185 7.60 0.78 -7.41
C LYS A 185 9.02 0.45 -7.87
N LEU A 186 9.43 0.99 -9.02
CA LEU A 186 10.78 0.81 -9.54
C LEU A 186 11.81 1.37 -8.56
N ARG A 187 11.66 2.64 -8.14
CA ARG A 187 12.58 3.28 -7.16
C ARG A 187 12.66 2.53 -5.83
N ALA A 188 11.52 2.05 -5.33
CA ALA A 188 11.49 1.24 -4.11
C ALA A 188 12.25 -0.08 -4.29
N THR A 189 12.11 -0.71 -5.45
CA THR A 189 12.83 -1.95 -5.80
C THR A 189 14.32 -1.70 -5.93
N GLU A 190 14.74 -0.62 -6.60
CA GLU A 190 16.14 -0.21 -6.71
C GLU A 190 16.77 0.02 -5.33
N THR A 191 16.05 0.67 -4.42
CA THR A 191 16.50 0.87 -3.03
C THR A 191 16.69 -0.46 -2.30
N ASN A 192 15.77 -1.41 -2.49
CA ASN A 192 15.88 -2.74 -1.89
C ASN A 192 17.07 -3.52 -2.46
N LEU A 193 17.32 -3.44 -3.77
CA LEU A 193 18.47 -4.08 -4.41
C LEU A 193 19.78 -3.51 -3.88
N HIS A 194 19.88 -2.19 -3.68
CA HIS A 194 21.06 -1.57 -3.09
C HIS A 194 21.34 -2.15 -1.70
N ARG A 195 20.33 -2.21 -0.83
CA ARG A 195 20.46 -2.80 0.51
C ARG A 195 20.88 -4.27 0.47
N LEU A 196 20.33 -5.05 -0.46
CA LEU A 196 20.73 -6.46 -0.63
C LEU A 196 22.20 -6.56 -1.04
N SER A 197 22.67 -5.68 -1.92
CA SER A 197 24.09 -5.68 -2.34
C SER A 197 25.04 -5.40 -1.17
N GLU A 198 24.68 -4.48 -0.27
CA GLU A 198 25.45 -4.20 0.96
C GLU A 198 25.49 -5.42 1.88
N ILE A 199 24.37 -6.10 2.07
CA ILE A 199 24.29 -7.31 2.90
C ILE A 199 25.15 -8.43 2.31
N VAL A 200 25.10 -8.64 1.00
CA VAL A 200 25.91 -9.66 0.32
C VAL A 200 27.40 -9.36 0.50
N ALA A 201 27.82 -8.12 0.29
CA ALA A 201 29.21 -7.71 0.49
C ALA A 201 29.69 -7.98 1.92
N ASP A 202 28.87 -7.65 2.93
CA ASP A 202 29.20 -7.93 4.33
C ASP A 202 29.25 -9.44 4.63
N MET A 203 28.33 -10.24 4.07
CA MET A 203 28.36 -11.70 4.17
C MET A 203 29.64 -12.30 3.59
N GLU A 204 30.12 -11.79 2.47
CA GLU A 204 31.37 -12.25 1.85
C GLU A 204 32.59 -11.96 2.75
N VAL A 205 32.64 -10.78 3.38
CA VAL A 205 33.69 -10.43 4.34
C VAL A 205 33.68 -11.40 5.52
N ARG A 206 32.51 -11.67 6.11
CA ARG A 206 32.37 -12.65 7.21
C ARG A 206 32.77 -14.06 6.80
N ALA A 207 32.33 -14.52 5.63
CA ALA A 207 32.68 -15.83 5.10
C ALA A 207 34.19 -15.99 4.90
N ASN A 208 34.86 -14.96 4.40
CA ASN A 208 36.31 -14.98 4.21
C ASN A 208 37.08 -15.00 5.54
N ALA A 209 36.61 -14.28 6.56
CA ALA A 209 37.18 -14.34 7.91
C ALA A 209 37.05 -15.76 8.50
N LEU A 210 35.85 -16.36 8.40
CA LEU A 210 35.61 -17.73 8.87
C LEU A 210 36.47 -18.76 8.13
N ARG A 211 36.66 -18.63 6.81
CA ARG A 211 37.58 -19.51 6.05
C ARG A 211 39.02 -19.43 6.56
N ARG A 212 39.50 -18.23 6.91
CA ARG A 212 40.85 -18.06 7.48
C ARG A 212 40.96 -18.70 8.86
N GLN A 213 39.94 -18.53 9.70
CA GLN A 213 39.89 -19.16 11.03
C GLN A 213 39.86 -20.69 10.92
N ALA A 214 39.07 -21.25 10.01
CA ALA A 214 39.02 -22.70 9.76
C ALA A 214 40.39 -23.25 9.37
N ARG A 215 41.09 -22.61 8.41
CA ARG A 215 42.46 -23.02 8.02
C ARG A 215 43.46 -22.94 9.17
N ALA A 216 43.35 -21.92 10.03
CA ALA A 216 44.22 -21.80 11.20
C ALA A 216 43.95 -22.93 12.22
N ALA A 217 42.68 -23.26 12.45
CA ALA A 217 42.28 -24.36 13.33
C ALA A 217 42.75 -25.74 12.79
N GLU A 218 42.62 -25.98 11.49
CA GLU A 218 43.13 -27.20 10.84
C GLU A 218 44.65 -27.35 11.01
N ARG A 219 45.40 -26.26 10.78
CA ARG A 219 46.85 -26.24 10.99
C ARG A 219 47.22 -26.50 12.45
N TYR A 220 46.52 -25.86 13.38
CA TYR A 220 46.73 -26.05 14.81
C TYR A 220 46.52 -27.51 15.20
N LYS A 221 45.44 -28.14 14.73
CA LYS A 221 45.14 -29.55 15.00
C LYS A 221 46.24 -30.47 14.48
N ALA A 222 46.66 -30.28 13.22
CA ALA A 222 47.73 -31.07 12.62
C ALA A 222 49.06 -30.95 13.38
N LEU A 223 49.46 -29.73 13.75
CA LEU A 223 50.68 -29.49 14.53
C LEU A 223 50.58 -30.08 15.94
N SER A 224 49.41 -29.97 16.59
CA SER A 224 49.18 -30.54 17.91
C SER A 224 49.31 -32.06 17.90
N ASP A 225 48.77 -32.72 16.86
CA ASP A 225 48.92 -34.17 16.69
C ASP A 225 50.40 -34.56 16.46
N MET A 226 51.14 -33.80 15.66
CA MET A 226 52.59 -34.02 15.46
C MET A 226 53.39 -33.84 16.76
N ILE A 227 53.10 -32.78 17.53
CA ILE A 227 53.74 -32.52 18.83
C ILE A 227 53.45 -33.67 19.78
N ARG A 228 52.19 -34.10 19.90
CA ARG A 228 51.80 -35.21 20.76
C ARG A 228 52.55 -36.49 20.44
N VAL A 229 52.72 -36.82 19.15
CA VAL A 229 53.50 -37.99 18.72
C VAL A 229 54.99 -37.83 19.06
N ALA A 230 55.55 -36.64 18.84
CA ALA A 230 56.95 -36.35 19.17
C ALA A 230 57.22 -36.44 20.69
N GLU A 231 56.33 -35.90 21.51
CA GLU A 231 56.39 -35.99 22.97
C GLU A 231 56.28 -37.44 23.46
N ALA A 232 55.34 -38.22 22.91
CA ALA A 232 55.21 -39.64 23.24
C ALA A 232 56.49 -40.42 22.91
N ARG A 233 57.11 -40.15 21.76
CA ARG A 233 58.39 -40.75 21.35
C ARG A 233 59.53 -40.34 22.27
N LEU A 234 59.60 -39.07 22.65
CA LEU A 234 60.62 -38.56 23.59
C LEU A 234 60.49 -39.23 24.97
N ILE A 235 59.28 -39.32 25.50
CA ILE A 235 59.00 -39.97 26.78
C ILE A 235 59.39 -41.45 26.73
N TYR A 236 59.01 -42.15 25.66
CA TYR A 236 59.39 -43.56 25.46
C TYR A 236 60.91 -43.76 25.40
N ALA A 237 61.63 -42.92 24.66
CA ALA A 237 63.09 -42.98 24.58
C ALA A 237 63.74 -42.78 25.96
N ARG A 238 63.29 -41.78 26.73
CA ARG A 238 63.76 -41.54 28.10
C ARG A 238 63.48 -42.72 29.03
N TRP A 239 62.27 -43.30 28.96
CA TRP A 239 61.93 -44.48 29.74
C TRP A 239 62.81 -45.69 29.38
N ARG A 240 63.02 -45.94 28.08
CA ARG A 240 63.87 -47.03 27.60
C ARG A 240 65.30 -46.90 28.10
N ASP A 241 65.88 -45.70 28.00
CA ASP A 241 67.25 -45.45 28.45
C ASP A 241 67.39 -45.60 29.97
N ALA A 242 66.38 -45.13 30.73
CA ALA A 242 66.33 -45.32 32.18
C ALA A 242 66.14 -46.79 32.58
N ALA A 243 65.31 -47.56 31.86
CA ALA A 243 65.11 -48.98 32.09
C ALA A 243 66.39 -49.78 31.84
N ALA A 244 67.09 -49.49 30.73
CA ALA A 244 68.38 -50.11 30.42
C ALA A 244 69.43 -49.82 31.50
N ALA A 245 69.50 -48.58 32.00
CA ALA A 245 70.39 -48.21 33.10
C ALA A 245 70.03 -48.94 34.41
N ALA A 246 68.74 -49.08 34.73
CA ALA A 246 68.27 -49.80 35.91
C ALA A 246 68.57 -51.31 35.84
N ASP A 247 68.46 -51.91 34.66
CA ASP A 247 68.77 -53.32 34.44
C ASP A 247 70.28 -53.59 34.49
N GLN A 248 71.11 -52.63 34.07
CA GLN A 248 72.55 -52.70 34.26
C GLN A 248 72.92 -52.60 35.75
N ALA A 249 72.36 -51.61 36.46
CA ALA A 249 72.61 -51.44 37.90
C ALA A 249 72.18 -52.66 38.73
N ARG A 250 71.09 -53.35 38.33
CA ARG A 250 70.68 -54.61 38.96
C ARG A 250 71.68 -55.73 38.75
N ARG A 251 72.18 -55.90 37.52
CA ARG A 251 73.22 -56.89 37.21
C ARG A 251 74.50 -56.64 37.99
N ASP A 252 74.90 -55.39 38.11
CA ASP A 252 76.11 -55.01 38.85
C ASP A 252 75.96 -55.24 40.37
N ALA A 253 74.74 -55.24 40.91
CA ALA A 253 74.47 -55.50 42.33
C ALA A 253 74.35 -56.99 42.68
N GLU A 254 74.08 -57.85 41.69
CA GLU A 254 73.99 -59.32 41.86
C GLU A 254 75.34 -60.03 41.64
N ALA A 255 76.35 -59.34 41.10
CA ALA A 255 77.71 -59.83 40.86
C ALA A 255 78.64 -59.59 42.05
#